data_AF-A0A842T1Y8-F1
#
_entry.id   AF-A0A842T1Y8-F1
#
_cell.length_a   1.000
_cell.length_b   1.000
_cell.length_c   1.000
_cell.angle_alpha   90.00
_cell.angle_beta   90.00
_cell.angle_gamma   90.00
#
_symmetry.space_group_name_H-M   'P 1'
#
loop_
_entity.id
_entity.type
_entity.pdbx_description
1 polymer ?
#
loop_
_entity_poly.entity_id
_entity_poly.type
_entity_poly.pdbx_seq_one_letter_code
_entity_poly.pdbx_strand_id
1 'polypeptide(L)'
;MFDKFKSNEIIHALSNKTYFPLYSSFLITMVMEELIFRFYSIGLLLIFINEFVAILISSFIFSLYHIHIWYTFRNKRLLIIYLFFSFLLGLLNGFLLIQFGIIFCIIIHYGLTFIFYWSIYKKYKSL
;
A
#
# COMPACT_ATOMS: atom_id res chain seq x y z
N MET A 1 -1.19 19.97 11.51
CA MET A 1 -1.67 18.69 10.91
C MET A 1 -1.85 18.84 9.40
N PHE A 2 -2.36 19.97 8.91
CA PHE A 2 -2.54 20.29 7.48
C PHE A 2 -1.25 20.25 6.63
N ASP A 3 -0.15 20.84 7.09
CA ASP A 3 1.08 20.93 6.27
C ASP A 3 1.78 19.58 6.04
N LYS A 4 1.60 18.63 6.95
CA LYS A 4 2.21 17.30 6.87
C LYS A 4 1.59 16.37 5.84
N PHE A 5 0.36 16.63 5.39
CA PHE A 5 -0.25 15.85 4.31
C PHE A 5 0.05 16.45 2.93
N LYS A 6 0.29 17.76 2.83
CA LYS A 6 0.78 18.41 1.61
C LYS A 6 2.20 17.96 1.24
N SER A 7 2.99 17.47 2.19
CA SER A 7 4.32 16.90 1.90
C SER A 7 4.26 15.49 1.31
N ASN A 8 3.10 14.83 1.27
CA ASN A 8 2.97 13.56 0.58
C ASN A 8 2.92 13.82 -0.94
N GLU A 9 3.86 13.24 -1.68
CA GLU A 9 4.06 13.49 -3.12
C GLU A 9 2.80 13.26 -3.95
N ILE A 10 1.97 12.27 -3.58
CA ILE A 10 0.73 11.94 -4.29
C ILE A 10 -0.31 13.04 -4.07
N ILE A 11 -0.51 13.46 -2.81
CA ILE A 11 -1.47 14.53 -2.47
C ILE A 11 -1.03 15.86 -3.07
N HIS A 12 0.28 16.13 -3.06
CA HIS A 12 0.86 17.31 -3.71
C HIS A 12 0.65 17.29 -5.23
N ALA A 13 0.93 16.14 -5.88
CA ALA A 13 0.70 15.93 -7.31
C ALA A 13 -0.76 16.16 -7.70
N LEU A 14 -1.71 15.63 -6.92
CA LEU A 14 -3.14 15.85 -7.13
C LEU A 14 -3.57 17.31 -6.92
N SER A 15 -2.95 18.01 -5.97
CA SER A 15 -3.26 19.41 -5.68
C SER A 15 -2.76 20.35 -6.77
N ASN A 16 -1.56 20.11 -7.30
CA ASN A 16 -0.91 20.95 -8.31
C ASN A 16 -1.16 20.50 -9.75
N LYS A 17 -1.98 19.46 -9.95
CA LYS A 17 -2.25 18.84 -11.26
C LYS A 17 -0.98 18.37 -12.00
N THR A 18 0.09 18.07 -11.26
CA THR A 18 1.31 17.49 -11.80
C THR A 18 1.21 15.97 -11.67
N TYR A 19 0.62 15.31 -12.66
CA TYR A 19 0.28 13.89 -12.57
C TYR A 19 1.46 12.92 -12.80
N PHE A 20 2.61 13.42 -13.27
CA PHE A 20 3.78 12.59 -13.57
C PHE A 20 4.21 11.68 -12.39
N PRO A 21 4.31 12.16 -11.13
CA PRO A 21 4.66 11.30 -9.99
C PRO A 21 3.66 10.17 -9.71
N LEU A 22 2.41 10.29 -10.16
CA LEU A 22 1.41 9.21 -10.04
C LEU A 22 1.72 8.07 -11.02
N TYR A 23 2.14 8.41 -12.23
CA TYR A 23 2.42 7.42 -13.28
C TYR A 23 3.81 6.80 -13.17
N SER A 24 4.77 7.49 -12.56
CA SER A 24 6.14 7.00 -12.38
C SER A 24 6.41 6.53 -10.95
N SER A 25 6.73 7.45 -10.03
CA SER A 25 7.16 7.11 -8.67
C SER A 25 6.15 6.23 -7.94
N PHE A 26 4.87 6.59 -7.98
CA PHE A 26 3.83 5.83 -7.29
C PHE A 26 3.65 4.43 -7.91
N LEU A 27 3.59 4.33 -9.23
CA LEU A 27 3.53 3.03 -9.91
C LEU A 27 4.75 2.15 -9.58
N ILE A 28 5.96 2.72 -9.62
CA ILE A 28 7.20 2.02 -9.28
C ILE A 28 7.13 1.50 -7.85
N THR A 29 6.68 2.32 -6.89
CA THR A 29 6.50 1.88 -5.50
C THR A 29 5.53 0.70 -5.41
N MET A 30 4.37 0.76 -6.07
CA MET A 30 3.41 -0.35 -6.06
C MET A 30 3.99 -1.63 -6.66
N VAL A 31 4.72 -1.52 -7.78
CA VAL A 31 5.40 -2.66 -8.41
C VAL A 31 6.43 -3.27 -7.45
N MET A 32 7.28 -2.43 -6.84
CA MET A 32 8.33 -2.89 -5.93
C MET A 32 7.75 -3.56 -4.68
N GLU A 33 6.70 -2.98 -4.08
CA GLU A 33 6.04 -3.57 -2.92
C GLU A 33 5.44 -4.94 -3.26
N GLU A 34 4.77 -5.09 -4.40
CA GLU A 34 4.20 -6.37 -4.82
C GLU A 34 5.29 -7.41 -5.15
N LEU A 35 6.39 -7.01 -5.78
CA LEU A 35 7.54 -7.91 -6.01
C LEU A 35 8.18 -8.38 -4.70
N ILE A 36 8.33 -7.50 -3.71
CA ILE A 36 8.95 -7.87 -2.42
C ILE A 36 8.00 -8.73 -1.60
N PHE A 37 6.77 -8.29 -1.40
CA PHE A 37 5.88 -8.92 -0.43
C PHE A 37 5.05 -10.05 -1.02
N ARG A 38 4.63 -9.97 -2.29
CA ARG A 38 3.83 -11.04 -2.91
C ARG A 38 4.69 -12.02 -3.67
N PHE A 39 5.58 -11.57 -4.55
CA PHE A 39 6.42 -12.51 -5.28
C PHE A 39 7.49 -13.14 -4.38
N TYR A 40 8.37 -12.34 -3.78
CA TYR A 40 9.50 -12.86 -3.02
C TYR A 40 9.10 -13.45 -1.67
N SER A 41 8.40 -12.69 -0.82
CA SER A 41 8.07 -13.15 0.54
C SER A 41 7.11 -14.35 0.55
N ILE A 42 6.02 -14.35 -0.22
CA ILE A 42 5.15 -15.54 -0.29
C ILE A 42 5.88 -16.69 -0.97
N GLY A 43 6.56 -16.45 -2.09
CA GLY A 43 7.30 -17.49 -2.81
C GLY A 43 8.32 -18.21 -1.94
N LEU A 44 9.06 -17.48 -1.09
CA LEU A 44 10.00 -18.07 -0.14
C LEU A 44 9.28 -18.85 0.98
N LEU A 45 8.21 -18.29 1.54
CA LEU A 45 7.45 -18.95 2.60
C LEU A 45 6.80 -20.26 2.14
N LEU A 46 6.31 -20.32 0.89
CA LEU A 46 5.71 -21.53 0.32
C LEU A 46 6.66 -22.73 0.24
N ILE A 47 7.98 -22.52 0.30
CA ILE A 47 8.97 -23.60 0.37
C ILE A 47 8.88 -24.34 1.71
N PHE A 48 8.44 -23.67 2.78
CA PHE A 48 8.50 -24.17 4.15
C PHE A 48 7.12 -24.42 4.78
N ILE A 49 6.09 -23.71 4.33
CA ILE A 49 4.75 -23.72 4.95
C ILE A 49 3.63 -23.67 3.91
N ASN A 50 2.40 -24.00 4.32
CA ASN A 50 1.24 -23.98 3.44
C ASN A 50 0.85 -22.56 2.99
N GLU A 51 0.08 -22.49 1.91
CA GLU A 51 -0.32 -21.25 1.24
C GLU A 51 -1.02 -20.25 2.17
N PHE A 52 -2.00 -20.72 2.95
CA PHE A 52 -2.77 -19.85 3.82
C PHE A 52 -1.88 -19.18 4.88
N VAL A 53 -0.99 -19.94 5.52
CA VAL A 53 -0.08 -19.41 6.53
C VAL A 53 0.98 -18.50 5.89
N ALA A 54 1.47 -18.83 4.70
CA ALA A 54 2.40 -17.98 3.95
C ALA A 54 1.80 -16.61 3.62
N ILE A 55 0.56 -16.59 3.14
CA ILE A 55 -0.19 -15.35 2.89
C ILE A 55 -0.37 -14.57 4.19
N LEU A 56 -0.76 -15.22 5.28
CA LEU A 56 -0.99 -14.56 6.56
C LEU A 56 0.29 -13.89 7.09
N ILE A 57 1.42 -14.60 7.07
CA ILE A 57 2.72 -14.06 7.52
C ILE A 57 3.19 -12.93 6.61
N SER A 58 3.15 -13.11 5.29
CA SER A 58 3.52 -12.04 4.34
C SER A 58 2.65 -10.79 4.53
N SER A 59 1.34 -10.96 4.73
CA SER A 59 0.41 -9.85 4.99
C SER A 59 0.75 -9.11 6.27
N PHE A 60 1.17 -9.84 7.31
CA PHE A 60 1.62 -9.24 8.56
C PHE A 60 2.92 -8.46 8.38
N ILE A 61 3.91 -9.01 7.67
CA ILE A 61 5.16 -8.32 7.33
C ILE A 61 4.87 -7.04 6.52
N PHE A 62 4.01 -7.13 5.52
CA PHE A 62 3.59 -5.99 4.69
C PHE A 62 2.87 -4.91 5.51
N SER A 63 2.04 -5.30 6.48
CA SER A 63 1.45 -4.36 7.43
C SER A 63 2.52 -3.65 8.26
N LEU A 64 3.46 -4.39 8.87
CA LEU A 64 4.53 -3.83 9.69
C LEU A 64 5.48 -2.91 8.91
N TYR A 65 5.69 -3.16 7.62
CA TYR A 65 6.43 -2.26 6.73
C TYR A 65 5.90 -0.81 6.80
N HIS A 66 4.59 -0.63 7.03
CA HIS A 66 3.94 0.68 7.13
C HIS A 66 4.08 1.37 8.49
N ILE A 67 4.82 0.79 9.46
CA ILE A 67 5.14 1.48 10.72
C ILE A 67 5.85 2.82 10.48
N HIS A 68 6.57 2.96 9.35
CA HIS A 68 7.25 4.20 9.02
C HIS A 68 6.32 5.44 8.97
N ILE A 69 5.02 5.24 8.74
CA ILE A 69 3.98 6.29 8.76
C ILE A 69 3.90 7.01 10.10
N TRP A 70 4.23 6.33 11.21
CA TRP A 70 4.35 6.94 12.52
C TRP A 70 5.32 8.11 12.53
N TYR A 71 6.47 7.98 11.86
CA TYR A 71 7.51 9.01 11.86
C TYR A 71 7.06 10.28 11.11
N THR A 72 6.23 10.12 10.08
CA THR A 72 5.68 11.24 9.30
C THR A 72 4.58 11.98 10.08
N PHE A 73 3.54 11.25 10.48
CA PHE A 73 2.31 11.87 11.01
C PHE A 73 2.27 11.98 12.53
N ARG A 74 3.00 11.13 13.27
CA ARG A 74 2.96 11.01 14.74
C ARG A 74 1.54 10.90 15.31
N ASN A 75 0.64 10.23 14.59
CA ASN A 75 -0.76 10.04 14.98
C ASN A 75 -1.08 8.56 15.10
N LYS A 76 -1.39 8.09 16.32
CA LYS A 76 -1.64 6.67 16.62
C LYS A 76 -2.88 6.13 15.90
N ARG A 77 -3.94 6.93 15.79
CA ARG A 77 -5.17 6.54 15.10
C ARG A 77 -4.91 6.31 13.61
N LEU A 78 -4.13 7.21 12.99
CA LEU A 78 -3.75 7.06 11.59
C LEU A 78 -2.85 5.84 11.38
N LEU A 79 -1.87 5.62 12.26
CA LEU A 79 -1.02 4.43 12.22
C LEU A 79 -1.85 3.15 12.24
N ILE A 80 -2.78 3.00 13.19
CA ILE A 80 -3.62 1.81 13.30
C ILE A 80 -4.46 1.59 12.02
N ILE A 81 -5.03 2.66 11.48
CA ILE A 81 -5.79 2.60 10.22
C ILE A 81 -4.89 2.06 9.09
N TYR A 82 -3.69 2.62 8.92
CA TYR A 82 -2.76 2.15 7.89
C TYR A 82 -2.34 0.69 8.10
N LEU A 83 -1.93 0.30 9.32
CA LEU A 83 -1.54 -1.08 9.59
C LEU A 83 -2.67 -2.07 9.29
N PHE A 84 -3.91 -1.74 9.68
CA PHE A 84 -5.06 -2.58 9.44
C PHE A 84 -5.41 -2.68 7.95
N PHE A 85 -5.47 -1.55 7.23
CA PHE A 85 -5.75 -1.56 5.78
C PHE A 85 -4.64 -2.23 4.98
N SER A 86 -3.38 -2.00 5.32
CA SER A 86 -2.25 -2.69 4.70
C SER A 86 -2.30 -4.19 4.96
N PHE A 87 -2.69 -4.63 6.16
CA PHE A 87 -2.87 -6.06 6.44
C PHE A 87 -3.98 -6.69 5.58
N LEU A 88 -5.14 -6.04 5.48
CA LEU A 88 -6.26 -6.52 4.64
C LEU A 88 -5.88 -6.55 3.16
N LEU A 89 -5.18 -5.53 2.67
CA LEU A 89 -4.65 -5.49 1.30
C LEU A 89 -3.58 -6.56 1.08
N GLY A 90 -2.76 -6.81 2.11
CA GLY A 90 -1.92 -7.99 2.31
C GLY A 90 -2.62 -9.27 1.90
N LEU A 91 -3.66 -9.59 2.66
CA LEU A 91 -4.44 -10.81 2.52
C LEU A 91 -5.09 -10.91 1.15
N LEU A 92 -5.77 -9.85 0.71
CA LEU A 92 -6.43 -9.81 -0.59
C LEU A 92 -5.46 -10.11 -1.73
N ASN A 93 -4.34 -9.38 -1.81
CA ASN A 93 -3.36 -9.59 -2.87
C ASN A 93 -2.64 -10.94 -2.74
N GLY A 94 -2.48 -11.48 -1.53
CA GLY A 94 -1.94 -12.82 -1.34
C GLY A 94 -2.81 -13.89 -2.00
N PHE A 95 -4.14 -13.80 -1.85
CA PHE A 95 -5.07 -14.71 -2.55
C PHE A 95 -5.13 -14.45 -4.06
N LEU A 96 -5.11 -13.17 -4.47
CA LEU A 96 -5.10 -12.81 -5.90
C LEU A 96 -3.83 -13.29 -6.61
N LEU A 97 -2.68 -13.33 -5.93
CA LEU A 97 -1.43 -13.83 -6.49
C LEU A 97 -1.59 -15.27 -6.99
N ILE A 98 -2.23 -16.13 -6.19
CA ILE A 98 -2.40 -17.55 -6.51
C ILE A 98 -3.35 -17.73 -7.69
N GLN A 99 -4.41 -16.93 -7.79
CA GLN A 99 -5.45 -17.09 -8.81
C GLN A 99 -5.14 -16.37 -10.13
N PHE A 100 -4.57 -15.17 -10.06
CA PHE A 100 -4.47 -14.24 -11.20
C PHE A 100 -3.03 -13.75 -11.46
N GLY A 101 -2.10 -14.01 -10.54
CA GLY A 101 -0.70 -13.63 -10.68
C GLY A 101 -0.39 -12.18 -10.29
N ILE A 102 0.89 -11.82 -10.42
CA ILE A 102 1.45 -10.59 -9.87
C ILE A 102 0.91 -9.31 -10.52
N ILE A 103 0.56 -9.36 -11.82
CA ILE A 103 0.05 -8.20 -12.56
C ILE A 103 -1.25 -7.70 -11.94
N PHE A 104 -2.17 -8.61 -11.59
CA PHE A 104 -3.43 -8.25 -10.94
C PHE A 104 -3.20 -7.66 -9.55
N CYS A 105 -2.22 -8.18 -8.81
CA CYS A 105 -1.87 -7.64 -7.49
C CYS A 105 -1.40 -6.18 -7.60
N ILE A 106 -0.56 -5.86 -8.59
CA ILE A 106 -0.09 -4.49 -8.87
C ILE A 106 -1.27 -3.56 -9.20
N ILE A 107 -2.18 -3.99 -10.08
CA ILE A 107 -3.34 -3.18 -10.48
C ILE A 107 -4.25 -2.89 -9.28
N ILE A 108 -4.57 -3.91 -8.48
CA ILE A 108 -5.44 -3.77 -7.32
C ILE A 108 -4.77 -2.93 -6.23
N HIS A 109 -3.48 -3.13 -5.98
CA HIS A 109 -2.72 -2.31 -5.03
C HIS A 109 -2.73 -0.85 -5.45
N TYR A 110 -2.32 -0.57 -6.69
CA TYR A 110 -2.32 0.79 -7.23
C TYR A 110 -3.70 1.44 -7.11
N GLY A 111 -4.74 0.74 -7.55
CA GLY A 111 -6.11 1.24 -7.54
C GLY A 111 -6.61 1.57 -6.14
N LEU A 112 -6.49 0.64 -5.19
CA LEU A 112 -6.96 0.83 -3.82
C LEU A 112 -6.18 1.91 -3.08
N THR A 113 -4.85 1.90 -3.19
CA THR A 113 -4.00 2.91 -2.56
C THR A 113 -4.25 4.29 -3.18
N PHE A 114 -4.46 4.38 -4.50
CA PHE A 114 -4.85 5.63 -5.15
C PHE A 114 -6.20 6.14 -4.66
N ILE A 115 -7.22 5.28 -4.59
CA ILE A 115 -8.56 5.66 -4.07
C ILE A 115 -8.45 6.17 -2.63
N PHE A 116 -7.61 5.54 -1.81
CA PHE A 116 -7.36 5.98 -0.45
C PHE A 116 -6.76 7.40 -0.40
N TYR A 117 -5.68 7.65 -1.16
CA TYR A 117 -5.07 8.98 -1.25
C TYR A 117 -6.00 10.03 -1.85
N TRP A 118 -6.78 9.66 -2.86
CA TRP A 118 -7.78 10.54 -3.49
C TRP A 118 -8.90 10.92 -2.52
N SER A 119 -9.36 9.97 -1.70
CA SER A 119 -10.39 10.22 -0.68
C SER A 119 -9.91 11.19 0.40
N ILE A 120 -8.65 11.01 0.82
CA ILE A 120 -7.94 11.93 1.71
C ILE A 120 -7.87 13.32 1.07
N TYR A 121 -7.36 13.42 -0.17
CA TYR A 121 -7.28 14.68 -0.91
C TYR A 121 -8.63 15.41 -1.01
N LYS A 122 -9.70 14.71 -1.41
CA LYS A 122 -11.04 15.30 -1.54
C LYS A 122 -11.56 15.88 -0.23
N LYS A 123 -11.40 15.14 0.87
CA LYS A 123 -11.84 15.58 2.21
C LYS A 123 -11.13 16.85 2.66
N TYR A 124 -9.89 17.07 2.22
CA TYR A 124 -9.13 18.28 2.55
C TYR A 124 -9.36 19.44 1.59
N LYS A 125 -9.77 19.18 0.35
CA LYS A 125 -10.16 20.26 -0.58
C LYS A 125 -11.51 20.90 -0.23
N SER A 126 -12.37 20.17 0.47
CA SER A 126 -13.68 20.66 0.94
C SER A 126 -13.64 21.41 2.28
N LEU A 127 -12.46 21.57 2.88
CA LEU A 127 -12.20 22.36 4.08
C LEU A 127 -11.49 23.65 3.68
#